data_AF-A0A9D5GRF8-F1
#
_entry.id   AF-A0A9D5GRF8-F1
#
_cell.length_a   1.000
_cell.length_b   1.000
_cell.length_c   1.000
_cell.angle_alpha   90.00
_cell.angle_beta   90.00
_cell.angle_gamma   90.00
#
_symmetry.space_group_name_H-M   'P 1'
#
loop_
_entity.id
_entity.type
_entity.pdbx_description
1 polymer ?
#
loop_
_entity_poly.entity_id
_entity_poly.type
_entity_poly.pdbx_seq_one_letter_code
_entity_poly.pdbx_strand_id
1 'polypeptide(L)'
;IVNALLEVSGIKVNIINSSDRTALHLAAQYGHEAIVNALLAVPDIKVNAIDVIDKTPLDLANFLSDSDDKTAIIEALRAKGAETKAELDSK
;
A
#
# COMPACT_ATOMS: atom_id res chain seq x y z
N ILE A 1 1.78 12.83 -12.41
CA ILE A 1 0.40 12.42 -12.76
C ILE A 1 -0.37 11.93 -11.53
N VAL A 2 0.19 11.02 -10.70
CA VAL A 2 -0.49 10.51 -9.50
C VAL A 2 -0.95 11.62 -8.54
N ASN A 3 -0.09 12.59 -8.22
CA ASN A 3 -0.49 13.70 -7.33
C ASN A 3 -1.65 14.52 -7.90
N ALA A 4 -1.62 14.81 -9.20
CA ALA A 4 -2.70 15.54 -9.88
C ALA A 4 -4.03 14.76 -9.91
N LEU A 5 -3.99 13.42 -9.89
CA LEU A 5 -5.19 12.60 -9.74
C LEU A 5 -5.70 12.67 -8.30
N LEU A 6 -4.83 12.51 -7.31
CA LEU A 6 -5.23 12.54 -5.89
C LEU A 6 -5.80 13.89 -5.43
N GLU A 7 -5.47 14.98 -6.12
CA GLU A 7 -6.05 16.32 -5.89
C GLU A 7 -7.47 16.49 -6.44
N VAL A 8 -7.97 15.56 -7.26
CA VAL A 8 -9.35 15.61 -7.76
C VAL A 8 -10.31 15.23 -6.63
N SER A 9 -11.14 16.20 -6.23
CA SER A 9 -12.18 16.02 -5.21
C SER A 9 -13.08 14.83 -5.56
N GLY A 10 -13.16 13.85 -4.66
CA GLY A 10 -14.02 12.67 -4.80
C GLY A 10 -13.34 11.42 -5.39
N ILE A 11 -12.02 11.42 -5.62
CA ILE A 11 -11.33 10.17 -5.95
C ILE A 11 -11.44 9.17 -4.81
N LYS A 12 -11.94 7.97 -5.16
CA LYS A 12 -11.99 6.83 -4.26
C LYS A 12 -10.66 6.07 -4.35
N VAL A 13 -9.73 6.38 -3.45
CA VAL A 13 -8.37 5.80 -3.43
C VAL A 13 -8.32 4.34 -2.99
N ASN A 14 -9.38 3.87 -2.31
CA ASN A 14 -9.49 2.51 -1.78
C ASN A 14 -10.32 1.58 -2.68
N ILE A 15 -10.50 1.93 -3.97
CA ILE A 15 -11.14 1.01 -4.92
C ILE A 15 -10.28 -0.26 -5.02
N ILE A 16 -10.96 -1.39 -5.04
CA ILE A 16 -10.36 -2.69 -5.25
C ILE A 16 -10.58 -3.16 -6.70
N ASN A 17 -9.62 -3.89 -7.24
CA ASN A 17 -9.80 -4.62 -8.49
C ASN A 17 -10.44 -6.00 -8.25
N SER A 18 -10.50 -6.86 -9.27
CA SER A 18 -11.06 -8.22 -9.18
C SER A 18 -10.28 -9.18 -8.27
N SER A 19 -9.12 -8.76 -7.76
CA SER A 19 -8.28 -9.52 -6.83
C SER A 19 -8.25 -8.87 -5.44
N ASP A 20 -9.23 -8.02 -5.14
CA ASP A 20 -9.33 -7.22 -3.91
C ASP A 20 -8.12 -6.29 -3.65
N ARG A 21 -7.30 -6.05 -4.67
CA ARG A 21 -6.12 -5.19 -4.56
C ARG A 21 -6.50 -3.73 -4.72
N THR A 22 -6.10 -2.93 -3.74
CA THR A 22 -6.11 -1.47 -3.80
C THR A 22 -4.93 -0.93 -4.61
N ALA A 23 -4.95 0.37 -4.93
CA ALA A 23 -3.80 1.04 -5.54
C ALA A 23 -2.52 0.89 -4.69
N LEU A 24 -2.65 0.83 -3.37
CA LEU A 24 -1.52 0.67 -2.46
C LEU A 24 -0.88 -0.72 -2.56
N HIS A 25 -1.67 -1.78 -2.78
CA HIS A 25 -1.12 -3.12 -3.05
C HIS A 25 -0.25 -3.14 -4.30
N LEU A 26 -0.76 -2.53 -5.39
CA LEU A 26 -0.05 -2.50 -6.66
C LEU A 26 1.24 -1.68 -6.55
N ALA A 27 1.18 -0.51 -5.90
CA ALA A 27 2.36 0.33 -5.68
C ALA A 27 3.44 -0.39 -4.84
N ALA A 28 3.03 -1.08 -3.78
CA ALA A 28 3.94 -1.88 -2.95
C ALA A 28 4.52 -3.10 -3.70
N GLN A 29 3.70 -3.82 -4.46
CA GLN A 29 4.10 -5.00 -5.23
C GLN A 29 5.15 -4.69 -6.31
N TYR A 30 5.08 -3.52 -6.94
CA TYR A 30 5.99 -3.12 -8.01
C TYR A 30 7.11 -2.18 -7.53
N GLY A 31 7.24 -1.96 -6.23
CA GLY A 31 8.33 -1.14 -5.67
C GLY A 31 8.22 0.35 -6.03
N HIS A 32 7.01 0.87 -6.24
CA HIS A 32 6.82 2.26 -6.65
C HIS A 32 6.76 3.21 -5.44
N GLU A 33 7.91 3.46 -4.82
CA GLU A 33 8.03 4.24 -3.57
C GLU A 33 7.31 5.60 -3.64
N ALA A 34 7.54 6.39 -4.68
CA ALA A 34 6.90 7.70 -4.84
C ALA A 34 5.36 7.61 -4.89
N ILE A 35 4.81 6.53 -5.46
CA ILE A 35 3.36 6.30 -5.51
C ILE A 35 2.85 5.85 -4.15
N VAL A 36 3.60 4.98 -3.45
CA VAL A 36 3.29 4.59 -2.07
C VAL A 36 3.19 5.84 -1.18
N ASN A 37 4.20 6.70 -1.21
CA ASN A 37 4.21 7.93 -0.41
C ASN A 37 3.04 8.87 -0.73
N ALA A 38 2.71 9.03 -2.02
CA ALA A 38 1.56 9.82 -2.44
C ALA A 38 0.23 9.26 -1.93
N LEU A 39 0.03 7.93 -2.02
CA LEU A 39 -1.17 7.26 -1.52
C LEU A 39 -1.28 7.32 0.01
N LEU A 40 -0.16 7.20 0.73
CA LEU A 40 -0.09 7.27 2.19
C LEU A 40 -0.34 8.69 2.75
N ALA A 41 -0.24 9.72 1.91
CA ALA A 41 -0.62 11.08 2.27
C ALA A 41 -2.15 11.28 2.30
N VAL A 42 -2.93 10.34 1.75
CA VAL A 42 -4.40 10.44 1.73
C VAL A 42 -4.97 10.06 3.10
N PRO A 43 -5.77 10.93 3.75
CA PRO A 43 -6.22 10.71 5.14
C PRO A 43 -6.94 9.38 5.41
N ASP A 44 -7.78 8.94 4.46
CA ASP A 44 -8.63 7.74 4.64
C ASP A 44 -8.09 6.50 3.93
N ILE A 45 -6.79 6.45 3.63
CA ILE A 45 -6.19 5.30 2.93
C ILE A 45 -6.27 4.02 3.79
N LYS A 46 -6.75 2.93 3.20
CA LYS A 46 -6.80 1.61 3.87
C LYS A 46 -5.44 0.91 3.75
N VAL A 47 -4.55 1.19 4.70
CA VAL A 47 -3.18 0.65 4.73
C VAL A 47 -3.11 -0.87 4.93
N ASN A 48 -4.08 -1.43 5.67
CA ASN A 48 -4.17 -2.86 6.01
C ASN A 48 -5.27 -3.58 5.23
N ALA A 49 -5.61 -3.10 4.03
CA ALA A 49 -6.50 -3.85 3.15
C ALA A 49 -5.87 -5.22 2.83
N ILE A 50 -6.69 -6.25 2.70
CA ILE A 50 -6.28 -7.60 2.35
C ILE A 50 -6.75 -7.92 0.94
N ASP A 51 -5.87 -8.51 0.13
CA ASP A 51 -6.22 -9.03 -1.18
C ASP A 51 -6.77 -10.46 -1.10
N VAL A 52 -7.21 -11.03 -2.23
CA VAL A 52 -7.82 -12.38 -2.29
C VAL A 52 -6.89 -13.54 -1.89
N ILE A 53 -5.59 -13.29 -1.70
CA ILE A 53 -4.60 -14.28 -1.25
C ILE A 53 -4.08 -13.96 0.16
N ASP A 54 -4.87 -13.21 0.95
CA ASP A 54 -4.56 -12.82 2.32
C ASP A 54 -3.25 -12.04 2.45
N LYS A 55 -2.95 -11.16 1.48
CA LYS A 55 -1.79 -10.28 1.53
C LYS A 55 -2.21 -8.84 1.74
N THR A 56 -1.50 -8.18 2.66
CA THR A 56 -1.52 -6.72 2.82
C THR A 56 -0.53 -6.05 1.87
N PRO A 57 -0.61 -4.72 1.65
CA PRO A 57 0.44 -4.00 0.93
C PRO A 57 1.84 -4.21 1.54
N LEU A 58 1.94 -4.31 2.88
CA LEU A 58 3.21 -4.57 3.55
C LEU A 58 3.73 -5.98 3.25
N ASP A 59 2.86 -6.98 3.21
CA ASP A 59 3.26 -8.33 2.79
C ASP A 59 3.85 -8.32 1.37
N LEU A 60 3.21 -7.60 0.43
CA LEU A 60 3.70 -7.50 -0.95
C LEU A 60 5.05 -6.77 -1.04
N ALA A 61 5.26 -5.70 -0.27
CA ALA A 61 6.53 -5.00 -0.19
C ALA A 61 7.67 -5.89 0.34
N ASN A 62 7.39 -6.78 1.29
CA ASN A 62 8.40 -7.69 1.85
C ASN A 62 8.95 -8.71 0.82
N PHE A 63 8.18 -9.03 -0.23
CA PHE A 63 8.60 -9.93 -1.31
C PHE A 63 9.46 -9.26 -2.39
N LEU A 64 9.66 -7.94 -2.33
CA LEU A 64 10.56 -7.25 -3.24
C LEU A 64 12.00 -7.74 -3.05
N SER A 65 12.79 -7.67 -4.13
CA SER A 65 14.24 -7.84 -4.05
C SER A 65 14.85 -6.81 -3.10
N ASP A 66 15.91 -7.18 -2.40
CA ASP A 66 16.58 -6.27 -1.47
C ASP A 66 17.14 -5.06 -2.23
N SER A 67 16.51 -3.91 -2.00
CA SER A 67 16.83 -2.62 -2.60
C SER A 67 16.53 -1.49 -1.60
N ASP A 68 17.09 -0.31 -1.86
CA ASP A 68 16.81 0.88 -1.05
C ASP A 68 15.30 1.23 -1.12
N ASP A 69 14.69 1.13 -2.30
CA ASP A 69 13.25 1.37 -2.51
C ASP A 69 12.38 0.45 -1.65
N LYS A 70 12.74 -0.84 -1.52
CA LYS A 70 12.02 -1.79 -0.65
C LYS A 70 12.05 -1.33 0.80
N THR A 71 13.22 -0.93 1.29
CA THR A 71 13.40 -0.48 2.67
C THR A 71 12.57 0.77 2.93
N ALA A 72 12.65 1.76 2.04
CA ALA A 72 11.87 2.99 2.13
C ALA A 72 10.35 2.72 2.12
N ILE A 73 9.86 1.82 1.26
CA ILE A 73 8.45 1.44 1.20
C ILE A 73 7.99 0.79 2.51
N ILE A 74 8.77 -0.16 3.04
CA ILE A 74 8.45 -0.85 4.30
C ILE A 74 8.38 0.16 5.46
N GLU A 75 9.35 1.06 5.55
CA GLU A 75 9.38 2.10 6.58
C GLU A 75 8.18 3.05 6.47
N ALA A 76 7.87 3.54 5.26
CA ALA A 76 6.74 4.42 5.01
C ALA A 76 5.40 3.76 5.38
N LEU A 77 5.22 2.49 4.98
CA LEU A 77 4.03 1.69 5.31
C LEU A 77 3.91 1.51 6.83
N ARG A 78 4.97 1.09 7.52
CA ARG A 78 4.95 0.89 8.98
C ARG A 78 4.72 2.20 9.74
N ALA A 79 5.27 3.32 9.27
CA ALA A 79 5.03 4.64 9.86
C ALA A 79 3.54 5.05 9.82
N LYS A 80 2.75 4.47 8.90
CA LYS A 80 1.30 4.65 8.80
C LYS A 80 0.49 3.55 9.47
N GLY A 81 1.13 2.70 10.27
CA GLY A 81 0.48 1.60 10.97
C GLY A 81 0.15 0.42 10.07
N ALA A 82 0.86 0.27 8.94
CA ALA A 82 0.73 -0.94 8.14
C ALA A 82 1.31 -2.14 8.88
N GLU A 83 0.58 -3.24 8.86
CA GLU A 83 0.92 -4.52 9.47
C GLU A 83 0.76 -5.62 8.42
N THR A 84 1.56 -6.66 8.54
CA THR A 84 1.41 -7.89 7.77
C THR A 84 0.13 -8.62 8.18
N LYS A 85 -0.40 -9.46 7.30
CA LYS A 85 -1.55 -10.31 7.64
C LYS A 85 -1.31 -11.12 8.92
N ALA A 86 -0.10 -11.66 9.09
CA ALA A 86 0.28 -12.45 10.25
C ALA A 86 0.27 -11.64 11.56
N GLU A 87 0.73 -10.38 11.52
CA GLU A 87 0.68 -9.46 12.67
C GLU A 87 -0.77 -9.10 13.03
N LEU A 88 -1.65 -8.89 12.03
CA LEU A 88 -3.07 -8.60 12.24
C LEU A 88 -3.83 -9.76 12.88
N ASP A 89 -3.53 -11.00 12.49
CA ASP A 89 -4.17 -12.21 13.02
C ASP A 89 -3.75 -12.55 14.46
N SER A 90 -2.68 -11.92 14.94
CA SER A 90 -2.12 -12.16 16.28
C SER A 90 -2.75 -11.29 17.39
N LYS A 91 -3.85 -10.59 17.10
CA LYS A 91 -4.55 -9.66 18.01
C LYS A 91 -5.92 -10.20 18.42
#